data_AF-A0A2M7MUE2-F1
#
_entry.id   AF-A0A2M7MUE2-F1
#
_cell.length_a   1.000
_cell.length_b   1.000
_cell.length_c   1.000
_cell.angle_alpha   90.00
_cell.angle_beta   90.00
_cell.angle_gamma   90.00
#
_symmetry.space_group_name_H-M   'P 1'
#
loop_
_entity.id
_entity.type
_entity.pdbx_description
1 polymer ?
#
loop_
_entity_poly.entity_id
_entity_poly.type
_entity_poly.pdbx_seq_one_letter_code
_entity_poly.pdbx_strand_id
1 'polypeptide(L)'
;MKDRESEAPGLFTLLGEDVACVFQRDPAARSHFEILTTYPGVHAILLQRLAHRLWKAGLCYPARLLSWFARLLTNIDIHPGATLGRRFFIDHGAGVVIGETAEIGDDVTLYHGVTLGGTTWNKGKRHPTLGNGVVIGAGAKVLGAITLGDQVRVGANSVVVKDVPAHRTVVGIPGKVVLRSDEAGPGALGINLDHHLIPDPVGRAIACLMERIKVLEKALRARGEPVDGQCSLCEADGLCGTQVAHTMKRKP
;
A
#
# COMPACT_ATOMS: atom_id res chain seq x y z
N MET A 1 5.71 39.85 -18.06
CA MET A 1 4.66 38.96 -17.51
C MET A 1 5.35 38.12 -16.45
N LYS A 2 5.22 38.49 -15.17
CA LYS A 2 5.88 37.76 -14.06
C LYS A 2 5.12 36.46 -13.86
N ASP A 3 5.77 35.34 -14.13
CA ASP A 3 5.30 34.01 -13.79
C ASP A 3 5.02 33.98 -12.29
N ARG A 4 3.75 33.79 -11.92
CA ARG A 4 3.38 33.50 -10.54
C ARG A 4 3.84 32.07 -10.27
N GLU A 5 5.05 31.90 -9.76
CA GLU A 5 5.39 30.72 -8.98
C GLU A 5 4.29 30.56 -7.93
N SER A 6 3.53 29.47 -8.01
CA SER A 6 2.49 29.17 -7.03
C SER A 6 3.15 29.07 -5.66
N GLU A 7 2.92 30.07 -4.80
CA GLU A 7 3.37 30.03 -3.41
C GLU A 7 2.98 28.69 -2.78
N ALA A 8 3.96 28.00 -2.21
CA ALA A 8 3.70 26.76 -1.50
C ALA A 8 2.66 27.04 -0.39
N PRO A 9 1.58 26.25 -0.30
CA PRO A 9 0.48 26.54 0.59
C PRO A 9 0.94 26.58 2.06
N GLY A 10 0.37 27.52 2.81
CA GLY A 10 0.65 27.67 4.24
C GLY A 10 0.29 26.41 5.04
N LEU A 11 0.88 26.28 6.23
CA LEU A 11 0.63 25.11 7.09
C LEU A 11 -0.85 24.97 7.47
N PHE A 12 -1.54 26.09 7.69
CA PHE A 12 -2.97 26.09 8.00
C PHE A 12 -3.83 25.64 6.83
N THR A 13 -3.45 26.00 5.60
CA THR A 13 -4.11 25.51 4.38
C THR A 13 -3.93 23.99 4.26
N LEU A 14 -2.71 23.49 4.45
CA LEU A 14 -2.43 22.06 4.44
C LEU A 14 -3.21 21.31 5.52
N LEU A 15 -3.24 21.84 6.74
CA LEU A 15 -4.01 21.24 7.84
C LEU A 15 -5.52 21.21 7.54
N GLY A 16 -6.06 22.30 6.99
CA GLY A 16 -7.46 22.35 6.57
C GLY A 16 -7.79 21.30 5.50
N GLU A 17 -6.89 21.11 4.53
CA GLU A 17 -7.03 20.07 3.51
C GLU A 17 -6.91 18.65 4.08
N ASP A 18 -5.98 18.43 5.01
CA ASP A 18 -5.78 17.13 5.66
C ASP A 18 -7.03 16.77 6.50
N VAL A 19 -7.61 17.71 7.26
CA VAL A 19 -8.87 17.51 8.01
C VAL A 19 -10.05 17.26 7.07
N ALA A 20 -10.19 18.06 6.01
CA ALA A 20 -11.27 17.89 5.04
C ALA A 20 -11.17 16.54 4.32
N CYS A 21 -9.96 16.08 4.03
CA CYS A 21 -9.69 14.77 3.45
C CYS A 21 -10.18 13.64 4.35
N VAL A 22 -9.89 13.69 5.66
CA VAL A 22 -10.41 12.72 6.63
C VAL A 22 -11.93 12.75 6.66
N PHE A 23 -12.54 13.94 6.75
CA PHE A 23 -14.00 14.08 6.81
C PHE A 23 -14.71 13.49 5.58
N GLN A 24 -14.09 13.58 4.40
CA GLN A 24 -14.64 13.00 3.18
C GLN A 24 -14.45 11.48 3.12
N ARG A 25 -13.29 10.97 3.56
CA ARG A 25 -12.88 9.57 3.31
C ARG A 25 -13.24 8.60 4.43
N ASP A 26 -13.40 9.07 5.66
CA ASP A 26 -13.72 8.24 6.83
C ASP A 26 -15.21 8.37 7.19
N PRO A 27 -16.03 7.33 6.98
CA PRO A 27 -17.44 7.32 7.38
C PRO A 27 -17.67 7.48 8.88
N ALA A 28 -16.67 7.20 9.72
CA ALA A 28 -16.79 7.33 11.17
C ALA A 28 -16.67 8.79 11.65
N ALA A 29 -16.11 9.69 10.83
CA ALA A 29 -15.88 11.07 11.21
C ALA A 29 -17.17 11.88 11.25
N ARG A 30 -17.52 12.45 12.40
CA ARG A 30 -18.79 13.18 12.58
C ARG A 30 -18.65 14.68 12.45
N SER A 31 -17.46 15.23 12.75
CA SER A 31 -17.20 16.66 12.68
C SER A 31 -15.73 17.00 12.45
N HIS A 32 -15.46 18.19 11.91
CA HIS A 32 -14.09 18.70 11.75
C HIS A 32 -13.39 18.90 13.10
N PHE A 33 -14.13 19.28 14.15
CA PHE A 33 -13.57 19.46 15.50
C PHE A 33 -13.12 18.13 16.10
N GLU A 34 -13.93 17.09 15.96
CA GLU A 34 -13.55 15.73 16.34
C GLU A 34 -12.27 15.30 15.62
N ILE A 35 -12.24 15.42 14.29
CA ILE A 35 -11.05 15.07 13.49
C ILE A 35 -9.80 15.80 14.02
N LEU A 36 -9.90 17.10 14.19
CA LEU A 36 -8.76 17.92 14.64
C LEU A 36 -8.28 17.54 16.04
N THR A 37 -9.14 17.04 16.92
CA THR A 37 -8.82 16.79 18.34
C THR A 37 -8.54 15.34 18.67
N THR A 38 -9.06 14.38 17.88
CA THR A 38 -9.00 12.95 18.21
C THR A 38 -8.28 12.08 17.19
N TYR A 39 -7.98 12.57 15.97
CA TYR A 39 -7.35 11.74 14.94
C TYR A 39 -5.81 11.79 15.01
N PRO A 40 -5.13 10.70 15.42
CA PRO A 40 -3.68 10.71 15.58
C PRO A 40 -2.95 10.90 14.26
N GLY A 41 -3.54 10.46 13.14
CA GLY A 41 -2.99 10.66 11.79
C GLY A 41 -2.83 12.14 11.45
N VAL A 42 -3.84 12.96 11.74
CA VAL A 42 -3.79 14.41 11.51
C VAL A 42 -2.73 15.07 12.39
N HIS A 43 -2.65 14.68 13.66
CA HIS A 43 -1.62 15.19 14.59
C HIS A 43 -0.20 14.83 14.14
N ALA A 44 0.01 13.58 13.71
CA ALA A 44 1.31 13.11 13.23
C ALA A 44 1.76 13.88 11.99
N ILE A 45 0.86 14.10 11.03
CA ILE A 45 1.16 14.86 9.80
C ILE A 45 1.50 16.32 10.13
N LEU A 46 0.72 16.98 11.00
CA LEU A 46 0.98 18.36 11.39
C LEU A 46 2.36 18.52 12.04
N LEU A 47 2.67 17.67 13.03
CA LEU A 47 3.96 17.68 13.72
C LEU A 47 5.12 17.32 12.78
N GLN A 48 4.90 16.39 11.85
CA GLN A 48 5.88 16.06 10.82
C GLN A 48 6.16 17.25 9.92
N ARG A 49 5.14 17.97 9.42
CA ARG A 49 5.34 19.14 8.55
C ARG A 49 6.12 20.24 9.26
N LEU A 50 5.90 20.43 10.57
CA LEU A 50 6.70 21.32 11.42
C LEU A 50 8.14 20.81 11.57
N ALA A 51 8.32 19.54 11.88
CA ALA A 51 9.64 18.91 12.01
C ALA A 51 10.43 18.95 10.69
N HIS A 52 9.75 18.80 9.55
CA HIS A 52 10.33 18.89 8.21
C HIS A 52 10.87 20.30 7.93
N ARG A 53 10.14 21.35 8.33
CA ARG A 53 10.63 22.74 8.21
C ARG A 53 11.90 22.96 9.05
N LEU A 54 11.92 22.46 10.29
CA LEU A 54 13.13 22.51 11.13
C LEU A 54 14.29 21.74 10.49
N TRP A 55 14.02 20.57 9.93
CA TRP A 55 15.01 19.74 9.25
C TRP A 55 15.62 20.46 8.04
N LYS A 56 14.77 21.07 7.20
CA LYS A 56 15.20 21.86 6.04
C LYS A 56 15.97 23.13 6.41
N ALA A 57 15.73 23.67 7.61
CA ALA A 57 16.49 24.78 8.18
C ALA A 57 17.83 24.36 8.83
N GLY A 58 18.20 23.08 8.78
CA GLY A 58 19.43 22.56 9.38
C GLY A 58 19.34 22.27 10.89
N LEU A 59 18.17 22.49 11.51
CA LEU A 59 17.91 22.19 12.92
C LEU A 59 17.55 20.71 13.10
N CYS A 60 18.49 19.82 12.76
CA CYS A 60 18.26 18.38 12.69
C CYS A 60 17.91 17.75 14.05
N TYR A 61 18.55 18.17 15.14
CA TYR A 61 18.24 17.64 16.47
C TYR A 61 16.83 18.03 16.96
N PRO A 62 16.43 19.32 16.94
CA PRO A 62 15.06 19.72 17.25
C PRO A 62 14.01 19.02 16.39
N ALA A 63 14.28 18.86 15.09
CA ALA A 63 13.40 18.13 14.19
C ALA A 63 13.22 16.66 14.61
N ARG A 64 14.31 15.96 14.97
CA ARG A 64 14.23 14.57 15.46
C ARG A 64 13.52 14.46 16.80
N LEU A 65 13.75 15.40 17.70
CA LEU A 65 13.08 15.43 19.01
C LEU A 65 11.57 15.62 18.83
N LEU A 66 11.15 16.50 17.90
CA LEU A 66 9.75 16.72 17.59
C LEU A 66 9.10 15.47 16.95
N SER A 67 9.78 14.80 16.01
CA SER A 67 9.30 13.52 15.47
C SER A 67 9.20 12.42 16.53
N TRP A 68 10.15 12.34 17.47
CA TRP A 68 10.08 11.41 18.59
C TRP A 68 8.86 11.69 19.49
N PHE A 69 8.60 12.97 19.77
CA PHE A 69 7.43 13.38 20.56
C PHE A 69 6.12 13.07 19.82
N ALA A 70 6.04 13.34 18.52
CA ALA A 70 4.90 12.98 17.68
C ALA A 70 4.63 11.47 17.74
N ARG A 71 5.68 10.65 17.63
CA ARG A 71 5.58 9.19 17.76
C ARG A 71 5.08 8.75 19.12
N LEU A 72 5.55 9.38 20.21
CA LEU A 72 5.08 9.06 21.56
C LEU A 72 3.58 9.31 21.72
N LEU A 73 3.07 10.40 21.14
CA LEU A 73 1.65 10.75 21.23
C LEU A 73 0.75 9.93 20.30
N THR A 74 1.22 9.60 19.10
CA THR A 74 0.37 9.09 18.01
C THR A 74 0.63 7.64 17.63
N ASN A 75 1.73 7.04 18.11
CA ASN A 75 2.22 5.73 17.68
C ASN A 75 2.53 5.63 16.17
N ILE A 76 2.75 6.79 15.52
CA ILE A 76 3.12 6.92 14.11
C ILE A 76 4.55 7.48 14.05
N ASP A 77 5.46 6.75 13.40
CA ASP A 77 6.86 7.15 13.26
C ASP A 77 7.12 7.71 11.85
N ILE A 78 7.28 9.03 11.75
CA ILE A 78 7.64 9.70 10.49
C ILE A 78 8.93 10.48 10.68
N HIS A 79 9.94 10.10 9.91
CA HIS A 79 11.21 10.81 9.91
C HIS A 79 11.01 12.25 9.38
N PRO A 80 11.65 13.27 9.99
CA PRO A 80 11.45 14.66 9.57
C PRO A 80 12.00 14.94 8.16
N GLY A 81 12.95 14.13 7.68
CA GLY A 81 13.44 14.17 6.29
C GLY A 81 12.46 13.69 5.22
N ALA A 82 11.40 12.95 5.59
CA ALA A 82 10.43 12.45 4.64
C ALA A 82 9.66 13.60 3.98
N THR A 83 9.32 13.44 2.70
CA THR A 83 8.55 14.43 1.95
C THR A 83 7.10 13.96 1.82
N LEU A 84 6.16 14.77 2.31
CA LEU A 84 4.73 14.46 2.30
C LEU A 84 3.97 15.42 1.38
N GLY A 85 3.17 14.86 0.48
CA GLY A 85 2.23 15.59 -0.35
C GLY A 85 1.04 16.18 0.42
N ARG A 86 0.03 16.60 -0.34
CA ARG A 86 -1.22 17.20 0.13
C ARG A 86 -2.26 16.11 0.37
N ARG A 87 -3.18 16.32 1.31
CA ARG A 87 -4.29 15.40 1.59
C ARG A 87 -3.80 13.98 1.86
N PHE A 88 -2.68 13.90 2.59
CA PHE A 88 -2.11 12.61 2.99
C PHE A 88 -2.96 12.07 4.13
N PHE A 89 -3.47 10.85 3.98
CA PHE A 89 -4.36 10.24 4.95
C PHE A 89 -3.72 9.04 5.61
N ILE A 90 -3.64 9.06 6.94
CA ILE A 90 -3.20 7.92 7.74
C ILE A 90 -4.38 7.43 8.56
N ASP A 91 -4.96 6.32 8.12
CA ASP A 91 -6.11 5.71 8.78
C ASP A 91 -5.65 4.68 9.83
N HIS A 92 -6.19 4.81 11.04
CA HIS A 92 -5.81 3.99 12.20
C HIS A 92 -4.30 3.90 12.47
N GLY A 93 -3.51 4.94 12.17
CA GLY A 93 -2.05 4.91 11.96
C GLY A 93 -1.08 4.23 12.95
N ALA A 94 -1.53 3.62 14.04
CA ALA A 94 -0.71 2.83 14.95
C ALA A 94 0.28 1.90 14.20
N GLY A 95 1.57 2.02 14.51
CA GLY A 95 2.63 1.21 13.92
C GLY A 95 3.00 1.59 12.49
N VAL A 96 2.50 2.71 11.95
CA VAL A 96 3.00 3.26 10.68
C VAL A 96 4.43 3.76 10.85
N VAL A 97 5.31 3.39 9.93
CA VAL A 97 6.74 3.76 9.93
C VAL A 97 7.13 4.30 8.55
N ILE A 98 7.60 5.54 8.50
CA ILE A 98 7.98 6.23 7.25
C ILE A 98 9.42 6.75 7.40
N GLY A 99 10.32 6.19 6.59
CA GLY A 99 11.74 6.49 6.69
C GLY A 99 12.19 7.81 6.05
N GLU A 100 13.44 8.18 6.33
CA GLU A 100 14.02 9.50 6.03
C GLU A 100 13.88 9.97 4.59
N THR A 101 14.06 9.09 3.63
CA THR A 101 14.11 9.47 2.19
C THR A 101 12.83 9.05 1.48
N ALA A 102 11.75 8.81 2.23
CA ALA A 102 10.47 8.49 1.63
C ALA A 102 9.89 9.74 0.98
N GLU A 103 9.35 9.57 -0.21
CA GLU A 103 8.62 10.62 -0.93
C GLU A 103 7.20 10.12 -1.13
N ILE A 104 6.22 10.91 -0.69
CA ILE A 104 4.81 10.55 -0.74
C ILE A 104 4.10 11.62 -1.53
N GLY A 105 3.43 11.22 -2.62
CA GLY A 105 2.61 12.11 -3.45
C GLY A 105 1.35 12.59 -2.74
N ASP A 106 0.50 13.27 -3.52
CA ASP A 106 -0.78 13.79 -3.06
C ASP A 106 -1.83 12.67 -2.95
N ASP A 107 -2.82 12.87 -2.08
CA ASP A 107 -4.00 12.00 -1.96
C ASP A 107 -3.71 10.54 -1.56
N VAL A 108 -2.50 10.26 -1.05
CA VAL A 108 -2.10 8.92 -0.61
C VAL A 108 -2.81 8.54 0.69
N THR A 109 -3.22 7.27 0.80
CA THR A 109 -3.80 6.69 2.02
C THR A 109 -2.93 5.55 2.54
N LEU A 110 -2.51 5.61 3.80
CA LEU A 110 -1.88 4.49 4.52
C LEU A 110 -2.79 4.00 5.63
N TYR A 111 -2.89 2.70 5.77
CA TYR A 111 -3.50 2.08 6.95
C TYR A 111 -2.47 1.79 8.04
N HIS A 112 -2.95 1.39 9.21
CA HIS A 112 -2.15 0.96 10.35
C HIS A 112 -1.08 -0.09 10.00
N GLY A 113 0.04 -0.07 10.74
CA GLY A 113 1.12 -1.05 10.59
C GLY A 113 1.89 -1.02 9.26
N VAL A 114 1.66 -0.02 8.41
CA VAL A 114 2.39 0.15 7.14
C VAL A 114 3.83 0.57 7.39
N THR A 115 4.77 0.02 6.61
CA THR A 115 6.19 0.43 6.67
C THR A 115 6.69 0.85 5.30
N LEU A 116 7.19 2.07 5.19
CA LEU A 116 7.97 2.59 4.07
C LEU A 116 9.45 2.58 4.48
N GLY A 117 10.07 1.42 4.31
CA GLY A 117 11.36 1.08 4.91
C GLY A 117 12.52 1.05 3.93
N GLY A 118 13.75 1.12 4.47
CA GLY A 118 14.97 0.96 3.69
C GLY A 118 15.47 -0.47 3.63
N THR A 119 16.23 -0.81 2.59
CA THR A 119 16.88 -2.12 2.42
C THR A 119 18.40 -2.07 2.53
N THR A 120 18.98 -0.88 2.69
CA THR A 120 20.44 -0.66 2.70
C THR A 120 20.87 0.26 3.83
N TRP A 121 22.10 0.10 4.31
CA TRP A 121 22.74 0.99 5.28
C TRP A 121 23.41 2.21 4.65
N ASN A 122 23.47 2.27 3.31
CA ASN A 122 24.10 3.36 2.59
C ASN A 122 23.35 4.68 2.81
N LYS A 123 24.12 5.76 2.97
CA LYS A 123 23.58 7.12 2.98
C LYS A 123 23.07 7.45 1.56
N GLY A 124 21.89 8.03 1.46
CA GLY A 124 21.22 8.33 0.19
C GLY A 124 19.79 7.81 0.12
N LYS A 125 19.18 7.89 -1.07
CA LYS A 125 17.84 7.40 -1.36
C LYS A 125 17.78 5.89 -1.13
N ARG A 126 16.97 5.48 -0.15
CA ARG A 126 16.83 4.07 0.26
C ARG A 126 15.42 3.66 0.65
N HIS A 127 14.51 4.63 0.75
CA HIS A 127 13.11 4.42 1.06
C HIS A 127 12.23 4.67 -0.18
N PRO A 128 10.98 4.20 -0.18
CA PRO A 128 10.13 4.25 -1.35
C PRO A 128 9.74 5.67 -1.81
N THR A 129 9.37 5.78 -3.08
CA THR A 129 8.61 6.91 -3.63
C THR A 129 7.21 6.42 -3.99
N LEU A 130 6.18 7.10 -3.48
CA LEU A 130 4.78 6.82 -3.77
C LEU A 130 4.22 7.92 -4.66
N GLY A 131 3.62 7.54 -5.78
CA GLY A 131 2.86 8.43 -6.65
C GLY A 131 1.56 8.92 -5.98
N ASN A 132 0.77 9.67 -6.75
CA ASN A 132 -0.47 10.27 -6.28
C ASN A 132 -1.59 9.23 -6.15
N GLY A 133 -2.44 9.36 -5.14
CA GLY A 133 -3.60 8.50 -4.93
C GLY A 133 -3.26 7.04 -4.64
N VAL A 134 -2.02 6.74 -4.23
CA VAL A 134 -1.60 5.40 -3.81
C VAL A 134 -2.34 5.02 -2.52
N VAL A 135 -2.80 3.77 -2.45
CA VAL A 135 -3.44 3.21 -1.24
C VAL A 135 -2.64 2.02 -0.76
N ILE A 136 -2.19 2.04 0.49
CA ILE A 136 -1.41 0.96 1.10
C ILE A 136 -2.18 0.34 2.25
N GLY A 137 -2.65 -0.88 2.04
CA GLY A 137 -3.45 -1.66 2.99
C GLY A 137 -2.71 -1.96 4.28
N ALA A 138 -3.49 -2.28 5.32
CA ALA A 138 -3.02 -2.51 6.67
C ALA A 138 -1.86 -3.51 6.73
N GLY A 139 -0.82 -3.20 7.51
CA GLY A 139 0.31 -4.08 7.74
C GLY A 139 1.25 -4.28 6.55
N ALA A 140 1.02 -3.66 5.39
CA ALA A 140 1.89 -3.84 4.23
C ALA A 140 3.28 -3.21 4.42
N LYS A 141 4.28 -3.77 3.74
CA LYS A 141 5.68 -3.35 3.80
C LYS A 141 6.15 -2.99 2.40
N VAL A 142 6.57 -1.75 2.19
CA VAL A 142 7.17 -1.29 0.93
C VAL A 142 8.62 -0.95 1.24
N LEU A 143 9.54 -1.73 0.68
CA LEU A 143 10.93 -1.76 1.13
C LEU A 143 11.89 -1.45 -0.01
N GLY A 144 12.79 -0.50 0.25
CA GLY A 144 13.86 -0.09 -0.66
C GLY A 144 13.56 1.20 -1.42
N ALA A 145 14.53 1.65 -2.21
CA ALA A 145 14.39 2.79 -3.11
C ALA A 145 13.60 2.38 -4.36
N ILE A 146 12.34 1.99 -4.17
CA ILE A 146 11.41 1.57 -5.22
C ILE A 146 10.33 2.62 -5.42
N THR A 147 9.74 2.64 -6.62
CA THR A 147 8.69 3.57 -7.01
C THR A 147 7.37 2.84 -7.20
N LEU A 148 6.33 3.30 -6.51
CA LEU A 148 4.94 2.96 -6.83
C LEU A 148 4.35 4.09 -7.65
N GLY A 149 3.90 3.81 -8.88
CA GLY A 149 3.24 4.80 -9.73
C GLY A 149 1.89 5.27 -9.16
N ASP A 150 1.28 6.22 -9.85
CA ASP A 150 -0.01 6.80 -9.44
C ASP A 150 -1.10 5.74 -9.35
N GLN A 151 -1.98 5.90 -8.35
CA GLN A 151 -3.12 5.02 -8.08
C GLN A 151 -2.77 3.53 -7.96
N VAL A 152 -1.55 3.22 -7.50
CA VAL A 152 -1.19 1.86 -7.09
C VAL A 152 -1.93 1.51 -5.80
N ARG A 153 -2.40 0.26 -5.71
CA ARG A 153 -3.00 -0.31 -4.50
C ARG A 153 -2.15 -1.45 -3.99
N VAL A 154 -1.77 -1.42 -2.74
CA VAL A 154 -1.04 -2.51 -2.09
C VAL A 154 -2.00 -3.20 -1.13
N GLY A 155 -2.22 -4.50 -1.30
CA GLY A 155 -3.08 -5.27 -0.41
C GLY A 155 -2.51 -5.37 1.01
N ALA A 156 -3.39 -5.61 1.98
CA ALA A 156 -2.99 -5.79 3.37
C ALA A 156 -1.90 -6.88 3.51
N ASN A 157 -0.97 -6.66 4.44
CA ASN A 157 0.17 -7.54 4.74
C ASN A 157 1.09 -7.90 3.55
N SER A 158 0.97 -7.21 2.41
CA SER A 158 1.80 -7.49 1.25
C SER A 158 3.21 -6.90 1.43
N VAL A 159 4.21 -7.55 0.84
CA VAL A 159 5.62 -7.10 0.91
C VAL A 159 6.11 -6.72 -0.48
N VAL A 160 6.20 -5.42 -0.76
CA VAL A 160 6.58 -4.87 -2.06
C VAL A 160 8.06 -4.50 -2.04
N VAL A 161 8.82 -5.12 -2.94
CA VAL A 161 10.29 -4.99 -3.03
C VAL A 161 10.78 -4.65 -4.44
N LYS A 162 9.85 -4.28 -5.34
CA LYS A 162 10.12 -3.91 -6.73
C LYS A 162 9.20 -2.76 -7.13
N ASP A 163 9.62 -2.01 -8.14
CA ASP A 163 8.81 -0.95 -8.74
C ASP A 163 7.47 -1.50 -9.26
N VAL A 164 6.44 -0.65 -9.16
CA VAL A 164 5.08 -0.98 -9.57
C VAL A 164 4.57 0.13 -10.49
N PRO A 165 4.17 -0.19 -11.73
CA PRO A 165 3.63 0.81 -12.63
C PRO A 165 2.27 1.31 -12.14
N ALA A 166 1.88 2.51 -12.59
CA ALA A 166 0.62 3.15 -12.22
C ALA A 166 -0.61 2.26 -12.48
N HIS A 167 -1.68 2.50 -11.71
CA HIS A 167 -2.98 1.82 -11.82
C HIS A 167 -2.93 0.29 -11.64
N ARG A 168 -1.97 -0.21 -10.86
CA ARG A 168 -1.84 -1.64 -10.54
C ARG A 168 -2.19 -1.95 -9.10
N THR A 169 -2.59 -3.20 -8.88
CA THR A 169 -2.75 -3.75 -7.53
C THR A 169 -1.61 -4.75 -7.27
N VAL A 170 -1.04 -4.73 -6.06
CA VAL A 170 0.04 -5.65 -5.66
C VAL A 170 -0.33 -6.37 -4.39
N VAL A 171 -0.21 -7.70 -4.40
CA VAL A 171 -0.53 -8.55 -3.24
C VAL A 171 0.45 -9.68 -2.98
N GLY A 172 0.51 -10.11 -1.73
CA GLY A 172 1.26 -11.29 -1.28
C GLY A 172 2.68 -10.99 -0.83
N ILE A 173 3.40 -12.06 -0.48
CA ILE A 173 4.77 -12.03 0.03
C ILE A 173 5.63 -13.05 -0.74
N PRO A 174 6.57 -12.61 -1.60
CA PRO A 174 6.76 -11.24 -2.06
C PRO A 174 5.61 -10.79 -2.98
N GLY A 175 5.34 -9.48 -2.98
CA GLY A 175 4.25 -8.85 -3.71
C GLY A 175 4.28 -9.13 -5.20
N LYS A 176 3.14 -9.53 -5.75
CA LYS A 176 2.91 -9.78 -7.17
C LYS A 176 1.89 -8.78 -7.70
N VAL A 177 2.20 -8.20 -8.86
CA VAL A 177 1.27 -7.34 -9.59
C VAL A 177 0.14 -8.20 -10.11
N VAL A 178 -1.08 -7.82 -9.77
CA VAL A 178 -2.31 -8.43 -10.28
C VAL A 178 -3.08 -7.41 -11.11
N LEU A 179 -3.73 -7.89 -12.16
CA LEU A 179 -4.57 -7.04 -13.01
C LEU A 179 -5.76 -6.54 -12.20
N ARG A 180 -6.05 -5.26 -12.38
CA ARG A 180 -7.26 -4.64 -11.88
C ARG A 180 -8.44 -5.24 -12.65
N SER A 181 -9.43 -5.81 -11.97
CA SER A 181 -10.75 -6.02 -12.56
C SER A 181 -11.42 -4.64 -12.60
N ASP A 182 -11.50 -4.04 -13.77
CA ASP A 182 -12.13 -2.72 -13.97
C ASP A 182 -13.64 -2.73 -13.64
N GLU A 183 -14.23 -3.89 -13.33
CA GLU A 183 -15.62 -4.04 -12.88
C GLU A 183 -15.85 -3.49 -11.46
N ALA A 184 -14.81 -3.41 -10.62
CA ALA A 184 -14.88 -2.70 -9.35
C ALA A 184 -14.41 -1.26 -9.60
N GLY A 185 -15.36 -0.40 -10.00
CA GLY A 185 -15.14 1.04 -10.12
C GLY A 185 -14.49 1.63 -8.84
N PRO A 186 -13.95 2.86 -8.88
CA PRO A 186 -13.65 3.55 -7.64
C PRO A 186 -14.91 3.50 -6.77
N GLY A 187 -14.82 2.99 -5.54
CA GLY A 187 -15.92 3.09 -4.59
C GLY A 187 -16.35 4.56 -4.46
N ALA A 188 -17.50 4.84 -3.86
CA ALA A 188 -18.12 6.18 -3.83
C ALA A 188 -17.19 7.35 -3.39
N LEU A 189 -16.03 7.05 -2.80
CA LEU A 189 -15.02 7.97 -2.30
C LEU A 189 -13.60 7.78 -2.91
N GLY A 190 -13.46 7.04 -4.02
CA GLY A 190 -12.16 6.75 -4.66
C GLY A 190 -11.35 5.62 -4.00
N ILE A 191 -11.71 5.22 -2.78
CA ILE A 191 -11.13 4.11 -2.04
C ILE A 191 -11.95 2.84 -2.31
N ASN A 192 -11.30 1.76 -2.70
CA ASN A 192 -11.91 0.44 -2.81
C ASN A 192 -11.41 -0.40 -1.63
N LEU A 193 -12.33 -0.78 -0.75
CA LEU A 193 -12.09 -1.56 0.47
C LEU A 193 -12.30 -3.06 0.25
N ASP A 194 -12.45 -3.51 -1.00
CA ASP A 194 -12.76 -4.90 -1.36
C ASP A 194 -11.50 -5.77 -1.32
N HIS A 195 -10.77 -5.73 -0.20
CA HIS A 195 -9.56 -6.54 0.00
C HIS A 195 -9.84 -8.04 -0.13
N HIS A 196 -11.08 -8.46 0.13
CA HIS A 196 -11.55 -9.83 -0.02
C HIS A 196 -11.73 -10.29 -1.48
N LEU A 197 -11.78 -9.36 -2.44
CA LEU A 197 -11.94 -9.65 -3.89
C LEU A 197 -10.60 -9.62 -4.65
N ILE A 198 -9.49 -9.45 -3.94
CA ILE A 198 -8.18 -9.43 -4.56
C ILE A 198 -7.89 -10.83 -5.14
N PRO A 199 -7.48 -10.92 -6.41
CA PRO A 199 -7.15 -12.19 -7.04
C PRO A 199 -5.94 -12.86 -6.37
N ASP A 200 -6.00 -14.18 -6.21
CA ASP A 200 -4.89 -15.00 -5.73
C ASP A 200 -3.97 -15.40 -6.90
N PRO A 201 -2.80 -14.75 -7.07
CA PRO A 201 -1.88 -15.07 -8.17
C PRO A 201 -1.24 -16.45 -8.00
N VAL A 202 -1.06 -16.92 -6.76
CA VAL A 202 -0.43 -18.21 -6.48
C VAL A 202 -1.39 -19.34 -6.81
N GLY A 203 -2.63 -19.28 -6.31
CA GLY A 203 -3.69 -20.22 -6.65
C GLY A 203 -3.94 -20.27 -8.16
N ARG A 204 -3.96 -19.12 -8.85
CA ARG A 204 -4.10 -19.08 -10.31
C ARG A 204 -2.91 -19.72 -11.03
N ALA A 205 -1.68 -19.51 -10.57
CA ALA A 205 -0.50 -20.15 -11.15
C ALA A 205 -0.54 -21.67 -10.95
N ILE A 206 -0.90 -22.14 -9.76
CA ILE A 206 -1.07 -23.58 -9.47
C ILE A 206 -2.15 -24.19 -10.37
N ALA A 207 -3.31 -23.53 -10.52
CA ALA A 207 -4.37 -23.98 -11.41
C ALA A 207 -3.90 -24.09 -12.87
N CYS A 208 -3.14 -23.11 -13.37
CA CYS A 208 -2.55 -23.16 -14.70
C CYS A 208 -1.53 -24.31 -14.85
N LEU A 209 -0.71 -24.57 -13.83
CA LEU A 209 0.24 -25.68 -13.84
C LEU A 209 -0.49 -27.04 -13.84
N MET A 210 -1.52 -27.21 -13.01
CA MET A 210 -2.34 -28.43 -12.99
C MET A 210 -3.01 -28.70 -14.34
N GLU A 211 -3.54 -27.67 -15.00
CA GLU A 211 -4.14 -27.83 -16.32
C GLU A 211 -3.10 -28.23 -17.38
N ARG A 212 -1.90 -27.67 -17.31
CA ARG A 212 -0.79 -28.04 -18.20
C ARG A 212 -0.31 -29.48 -17.96
N ILE A 213 -0.28 -29.93 -16.71
CA ILE A 213 0.01 -31.33 -16.35
C ILE A 213 -1.03 -32.25 -16.99
N LYS A 214 -2.34 -31.97 -16.84
CA LYS A 214 -3.40 -32.78 -17.48
C LYS A 214 -3.24 -32.89 -19.00
N VAL A 215 -2.88 -31.80 -19.67
CA VAL A 215 -2.63 -31.80 -21.12
C VAL A 215 -1.45 -32.71 -21.47
N LEU A 216 -0.36 -32.64 -20.69
CA LEU A 216 0.82 -33.50 -20.89
C LEU A 216 0.51 -34.97 -20.61
N GLU A 217 -0.19 -35.29 -19.52
CA GLU A 217 -0.62 -36.65 -19.20
C GLU A 217 -1.50 -37.25 -20.31
N LYS A 218 -2.41 -36.45 -20.88
CA LYS A 218 -3.24 -36.87 -22.02
C LYS A 218 -2.40 -37.18 -23.26
N ALA A 219 -1.36 -36.38 -23.52
CA ALA A 219 -0.45 -36.60 -24.64
C ALA A 219 0.43 -37.85 -24.45
N LEU A 220 0.91 -38.12 -23.22
CA LEU A 220 1.67 -39.32 -22.87
C LEU A 220 0.82 -40.59 -23.02
N ARG A 221 -0.42 -40.57 -22.48
CA ARG A 221 -1.37 -41.67 -22.67
C ARG A 221 -1.64 -41.96 -24.16
N ALA A 222 -1.75 -40.93 -24.99
CA ALA A 222 -1.93 -41.09 -26.43
C ALA A 222 -0.73 -41.73 -27.15
N ARG A 223 0.47 -41.69 -26.53
CA ARG A 223 1.69 -42.35 -27.03
C ARG A 223 1.91 -43.75 -26.43
N GLY A 224 0.99 -44.21 -25.58
CA GLY A 224 1.11 -45.50 -24.87
C GLY A 224 2.05 -45.46 -23.67
N GLU A 225 2.48 -44.29 -23.22
CA GLU A 225 3.30 -44.16 -22.02
C GLU A 225 2.42 -44.23 -20.76
N PRO A 226 2.82 -45.00 -19.73
CA PRO A 226 2.08 -45.07 -18.47
C PRO A 226 2.19 -43.73 -17.73
N VAL A 227 1.07 -43.29 -17.16
CA VAL A 227 0.99 -42.11 -16.30
C VAL A 227 0.41 -42.54 -14.96
N ASP A 228 1.27 -42.65 -13.97
CA ASP A 228 1.00 -42.89 -12.56
C ASP A 228 0.42 -41.61 -11.91
N GLY A 229 -0.86 -41.36 -12.19
CA GLY A 229 -1.61 -40.20 -11.69
C GLY A 229 -1.94 -40.22 -10.19
N GLN A 230 -1.23 -41.00 -9.39
CA GLN A 230 -1.42 -41.05 -7.93
C GLN A 230 -0.28 -40.33 -7.23
N CYS A 231 -0.58 -39.17 -6.66
CA CYS A 231 0.32 -38.50 -5.74
C CYS A 231 0.26 -39.24 -4.38
N SER A 232 1.08 -40.27 -4.23
CA SER A 232 1.08 -41.16 -3.05
C SER A 232 1.51 -40.48 -1.74
N LEU A 233 1.99 -39.24 -1.80
CA LEU A 233 2.52 -38.47 -0.68
C LEU A 233 1.84 -37.09 -0.50
N CYS A 234 0.72 -36.83 -1.20
CA CYS A 234 0.05 -35.53 -1.08
C CYS A 234 -0.81 -35.48 0.18
N GLU A 235 -0.36 -34.75 1.20
CA GLU A 235 -1.14 -34.47 2.42
C GLU A 235 -2.21 -33.37 2.20
N ALA A 236 -2.31 -32.81 0.99
CA ALA A 236 -3.28 -31.76 0.66
C ALA A 236 -4.63 -32.37 0.25
N ASP A 237 -5.32 -32.97 1.23
CA ASP A 237 -6.63 -33.57 1.07
C ASP A 237 -7.62 -32.61 0.36
N GLY A 238 -8.03 -32.96 -0.86
CA GLY A 238 -9.08 -32.26 -1.62
C GLY A 238 -8.63 -31.10 -2.53
N LEU A 239 -7.38 -30.63 -2.45
CA LEU A 239 -6.88 -29.55 -3.32
C LEU A 239 -6.48 -30.04 -4.72
N CYS A 240 -5.96 -31.26 -4.83
CA CYS A 240 -5.59 -31.87 -6.10
C CYS A 240 -6.78 -32.47 -6.87
N GLY A 241 -7.99 -32.43 -6.29
CA GLY A 241 -9.22 -32.86 -6.93
C GLY A 241 -9.66 -31.86 -8.01
N THR A 242 -10.02 -32.36 -9.18
CA THR A 242 -10.36 -31.61 -10.41
C THR A 242 -11.56 -30.66 -10.32
N GLN A 243 -12.13 -30.40 -9.14
CA GLN A 243 -13.34 -29.58 -8.97
C GLN A 243 -13.07 -28.09 -8.77
N VAL A 244 -11.85 -27.66 -8.42
CA VAL A 244 -11.56 -26.25 -8.11
C VAL A 244 -11.61 -25.33 -9.35
N ALA A 245 -11.47 -25.89 -10.56
CA ALA A 245 -11.53 -25.11 -11.80
C ALA A 245 -12.95 -24.74 -12.26
N HIS A 246 -14.00 -25.38 -11.72
CA HIS A 246 -15.37 -25.22 -12.22
C HIS A 246 -16.25 -24.23 -11.44
N THR A 247 -15.87 -23.80 -10.25
CA THR A 247 -16.70 -22.91 -9.41
C THR A 247 -16.41 -21.42 -9.57
N MET A 248 -15.46 -21.01 -10.40
CA MET A 248 -15.21 -19.58 -10.72
C MET A 248 -15.95 -19.07 -11.96
N LYS A 249 -16.84 -19.86 -12.57
CA LYS A 249 -17.79 -19.33 -13.56
C LYS A 249 -18.93 -18.63 -12.83
N ARG A 250 -18.86 -17.29 -12.86
CA ARG A 250 -19.94 -16.30 -12.80
C ARG A 250 -21.28 -16.87 -12.30
N LYS A 251 -21.62 -16.61 -11.03
CA LYS A 251 -23.03 -16.51 -10.65
C LYS A 251 -23.55 -15.14 -11.13
N PRO A 252 -24.76 -15.09 -11.71
CA PRO A 252 -25.40 -13.84 -12.12
C PRO A 252 -25.70 -12.93 -10.93
#